data_AF-A0A6P4JD01-F1
#
_entry.id   AF-A0A6P4JD01-F1
#
_cell.length_a   1.000
_cell.length_b   1.000
_cell.length_c   1.000
_cell.angle_alpha   90.00
_cell.angle_beta   90.00
_cell.angle_gamma   90.00
#
_symmetry.space_group_name_H-M   'P 1'
#
loop_
_entity.id
_entity.type
_entity.pdbx_description
1 polymer ?
#
loop_
_entity_poly.entity_id
_entity_poly.type
_entity_poly.pdbx_seq_one_letter_code
_entity_poly.pdbx_strand_id
1 'polypeptide(L)'
;MSASEEFQGWLNDQLRKLNTDENVFGSYIVGILEGDETTEEKTEALEGILSETGSADINELVATILQKWLCSHVSADEPPKKGLDIDVNAQLAKLLENQKLQPAVNKEREYTEEERRIKQQILAQYSQTAVVNKDNDDSDSESDDDSGALAKNTNKSDVQALAKEKREQARLDSAAKKQKDRDDREKQRQLREEKKEKRKTVKGERRR
;
A
#
# COMPACT_ATOMS: atom_id res chain seq x y z
N MET A 1 18.62 -25.80 20.46
CA MET A 1 19.14 -24.81 19.51
C MET A 1 17.96 -24.35 18.68
N SER A 2 17.89 -23.07 18.37
CA SER A 2 16.82 -22.52 17.51
C SER A 2 17.07 -22.97 16.07
N ALA A 3 16.02 -23.15 15.26
CA ALA A 3 16.18 -23.57 13.85
C ALA A 3 17.10 -22.64 13.03
N SER A 4 17.10 -21.34 13.38
CA SER A 4 18.04 -20.35 12.85
C SER A 4 19.50 -20.59 13.28
N GLU A 5 19.75 -21.04 14.51
CA GLU A 5 21.11 -21.39 14.98
C GLU A 5 21.64 -22.65 14.30
N GLU A 6 20.76 -23.64 14.05
CA GLU A 6 21.11 -24.86 13.31
C GLU A 6 21.45 -24.54 11.84
N PHE A 7 20.68 -23.65 11.21
CA PHE A 7 20.97 -23.14 9.87
C PHE A 7 22.31 -22.40 9.82
N GLN A 8 22.55 -21.47 10.75
CA GLN A 8 23.80 -20.71 10.78
C GLN A 8 25.03 -21.61 11.01
N GLY A 9 24.93 -22.60 11.91
CA GLY A 9 25.99 -23.59 12.10
C GLY A 9 26.29 -24.37 10.81
N TRP A 10 25.25 -24.83 10.11
CA TRP A 10 25.41 -25.51 8.82
C TRP A 10 26.02 -24.61 7.74
N LEU A 11 25.55 -23.36 7.64
CA LEU A 11 26.05 -22.39 6.65
C LEU A 11 27.54 -22.11 6.88
N ASN A 12 27.95 -21.91 8.13
CA ASN A 12 29.35 -21.69 8.49
C ASN A 12 30.23 -22.90 8.12
N ASP A 13 29.75 -24.12 8.32
CA ASP A 13 30.47 -25.33 7.91
C ASP A 13 30.61 -25.45 6.38
N GLN A 14 29.61 -25.00 5.61
CA GLN A 14 29.70 -24.96 4.15
C GLN A 14 30.70 -23.91 3.67
N LEU A 15 30.66 -22.71 4.24
CA LEU A 15 31.59 -21.62 3.91
C LEU A 15 33.05 -22.01 4.23
N ARG A 16 33.28 -22.68 5.36
CA ARG A 16 34.60 -23.21 5.72
C ARG A 16 35.13 -24.25 4.72
N LYS A 17 34.26 -25.10 4.15
CA LYS A 17 34.65 -26.06 3.09
C LYS A 17 35.04 -25.36 1.79
N LEU A 18 34.42 -24.21 1.52
CA LEU A 18 34.69 -23.35 0.38
C LEU A 18 35.91 -22.43 0.61
N ASN A 19 36.55 -22.53 1.79
CA ASN A 19 37.69 -21.71 2.18
C ASN A 19 37.36 -20.21 2.20
N THR A 20 36.13 -19.86 2.57
CA THR A 20 35.65 -18.48 2.70
C THR A 20 35.45 -18.09 4.16
N ASP A 21 35.47 -16.78 4.45
CA ASP A 21 35.25 -16.26 5.81
C ASP A 21 33.78 -16.37 6.20
N GLU A 22 33.49 -17.25 7.15
CA GLU A 22 32.12 -17.49 7.63
C GLU A 22 31.47 -16.26 8.26
N ASN A 23 32.23 -15.36 8.88
CA ASN A 23 31.65 -14.20 9.56
C ASN A 23 31.19 -13.15 8.55
N VAL A 24 31.95 -12.96 7.48
CA VAL A 24 31.63 -11.99 6.41
C VAL A 24 30.54 -12.54 5.51
N PHE A 25 30.74 -13.74 4.94
CA PHE A 25 29.78 -14.32 4.00
C PHE A 25 28.52 -14.82 4.72
N GLY A 26 28.65 -15.39 5.92
CA GLY A 26 27.50 -15.90 6.66
C GLY A 26 26.53 -14.79 7.05
N SER A 27 27.03 -13.66 7.57
CA SER A 27 26.18 -12.51 7.92
C SER A 27 25.52 -11.89 6.69
N TYR A 28 26.25 -11.79 5.57
CA TYR A 28 25.72 -11.23 4.34
C TYR A 28 24.66 -12.15 3.68
N ILE A 29 24.90 -13.46 3.63
CA ILE A 29 23.95 -14.45 3.11
C ILE A 29 22.67 -14.46 3.94
N VAL A 30 22.79 -14.45 5.28
CA VAL A 30 21.61 -14.36 6.16
C VAL A 30 20.84 -13.06 5.90
N GLY A 31 21.53 -11.93 5.72
CA GLY A 31 20.89 -10.66 5.36
C GLY A 31 20.09 -10.72 4.05
N ILE A 32 20.61 -11.37 3.01
CA ILE A 32 19.88 -11.60 1.75
C ILE A 32 18.65 -12.49 1.99
N LEU A 33 18.79 -13.54 2.79
CA LEU A 33 17.70 -14.48 3.04
C LEU A 33 16.57 -13.87 3.87
N GLU A 34 16.90 -12.96 4.80
CA GLU A 34 15.97 -12.21 5.64
C GLU A 34 15.32 -11.01 4.93
N GLY A 35 15.89 -10.54 3.82
CA GLY A 35 15.33 -9.45 3.02
C GLY A 35 13.94 -9.78 2.44
N ASP A 36 13.21 -8.76 2.01
CA ASP A 36 11.86 -8.87 1.44
C ASP A 36 11.87 -9.08 -0.08
N GLU A 37 13.03 -9.36 -0.68
CA GLU A 37 13.16 -9.64 -2.10
C GLU A 37 12.50 -10.96 -2.52
N THR A 38 12.17 -11.06 -3.81
CA THR A 38 11.65 -12.29 -4.40
C THR A 38 12.67 -13.42 -4.35
N THR A 39 12.21 -14.67 -4.44
CA THR A 39 13.10 -15.84 -4.48
C THR A 39 14.08 -15.79 -5.64
N GLU A 40 13.67 -15.21 -6.77
CA GLU A 40 14.51 -15.02 -7.96
C GLU A 40 15.64 -14.02 -7.67
N GLU A 41 15.32 -12.85 -7.11
CA GLU A 41 16.31 -11.85 -6.69
C GLU A 41 17.29 -12.38 -5.63
N LYS A 42 16.79 -13.15 -4.65
CA LYS A 42 17.65 -13.82 -3.65
C LYS A 42 18.59 -14.84 -4.29
N THR A 43 18.12 -15.56 -5.31
CA THR A 43 18.95 -16.52 -6.05
C THR A 43 20.07 -15.80 -6.79
N GLU A 44 19.75 -14.75 -7.54
CA GLU A 44 20.73 -13.95 -8.27
C GLU A 44 21.77 -13.29 -7.34
N ALA A 45 21.32 -12.75 -6.20
CA ALA A 45 22.21 -12.13 -5.21
C ALA A 45 23.19 -13.15 -4.59
N LEU A 46 22.71 -14.35 -4.27
CA LEU A 46 23.53 -15.43 -3.72
C LEU A 46 24.50 -15.99 -4.77
N GLU A 47 24.05 -16.16 -6.02
CA GLU A 47 24.92 -16.58 -7.12
C GLU A 47 26.02 -15.55 -7.37
N GLY A 48 25.70 -14.24 -7.33
CA GLY A 48 26.67 -13.16 -7.51
C GLY A 48 27.83 -13.25 -6.51
N ILE A 49 27.53 -13.31 -5.23
CA ILE A 49 28.58 -13.37 -4.19
C ILE A 49 29.30 -14.71 -4.12
N LEU A 50 28.62 -15.82 -4.39
CA LEU A 50 29.23 -17.15 -4.34
C LEU A 50 30.03 -17.42 -5.61
N SER A 51 29.75 -16.73 -6.72
CA SER A 51 30.58 -16.81 -7.93
C SER A 51 32.01 -16.30 -7.72
N GLU A 52 32.19 -15.29 -6.87
CA GLU A 52 33.51 -14.75 -6.52
C GLU A 52 34.34 -15.74 -5.68
N THR A 53 33.70 -16.72 -5.05
CA THR A 53 34.36 -17.71 -4.18
C THR A 53 34.97 -18.88 -4.97
N GLY A 54 34.76 -18.96 -6.28
CA GLY A 54 35.42 -19.94 -7.17
C GLY A 54 34.87 -21.37 -7.06
N SER A 55 33.67 -21.55 -6.50
CA SER A 55 32.98 -22.84 -6.47
C SER A 55 32.54 -23.27 -7.89
N ALA A 56 32.69 -24.55 -8.22
CA ALA A 56 32.21 -25.10 -9.49
C ALA A 56 30.69 -25.36 -9.49
N ASP A 57 30.10 -25.54 -8.31
CA ASP A 57 28.72 -26.00 -8.11
C ASP A 57 27.87 -24.91 -7.42
N ILE A 58 28.03 -23.64 -7.85
CA ILE A 58 27.37 -22.49 -7.23
C ILE A 58 25.85 -22.63 -7.25
N ASN A 59 25.27 -23.00 -8.39
CA ASN A 59 23.82 -23.11 -8.54
C ASN A 59 23.24 -24.18 -7.59
N GLU A 60 23.93 -25.30 -7.42
CA GLU A 60 23.51 -26.36 -6.50
C GLU A 60 23.65 -25.91 -5.03
N LEU A 61 24.73 -25.19 -4.72
CA LEU A 61 24.95 -24.62 -3.39
C LEU A 61 23.86 -23.60 -3.04
N VAL A 62 23.53 -22.67 -3.95
CA VAL A 62 22.48 -21.66 -3.77
C VAL A 62 21.12 -22.33 -3.57
N ALA A 63 20.77 -23.31 -4.41
CA ALA A 63 19.55 -24.09 -4.24
C ALA A 63 19.50 -24.81 -2.88
N THR A 64 20.64 -25.36 -2.43
CA THR A 64 20.75 -26.03 -1.13
C THR A 64 20.58 -25.05 0.03
N ILE A 65 21.17 -23.85 -0.06
CA ILE A 65 21.04 -22.78 0.94
C ILE A 65 19.58 -22.35 1.07
N LEU A 66 18.91 -22.06 -0.06
CA LEU A 66 17.49 -21.67 -0.07
C LEU A 66 16.59 -22.78 0.49
N GLN A 67 16.85 -24.03 0.12
CA GLN A 67 16.09 -25.18 0.65
C GLN A 67 16.29 -25.34 2.16
N LYS A 68 17.54 -25.23 2.64
CA LYS A 68 17.86 -25.31 4.08
C LYS A 68 17.26 -24.16 4.87
N TRP A 69 17.29 -22.95 4.31
CA TRP A 69 16.65 -21.78 4.88
C TRP A 69 15.15 -21.99 5.02
N LEU A 70 14.48 -22.41 3.93
CA LEU A 70 13.06 -22.72 3.92
C LEU A 70 12.74 -23.79 4.98
N CYS A 71 13.45 -24.92 4.99
CA CYS A 71 13.25 -25.98 6.00
C CYS A 71 13.41 -25.48 7.44
N SER A 72 14.31 -24.53 7.69
CA SER A 72 14.58 -23.96 9.01
C SER A 72 13.54 -22.88 9.39
N HIS A 73 12.89 -22.26 8.41
CA HIS A 73 11.90 -21.19 8.57
C HIS A 73 10.44 -21.57 8.24
N VAL A 74 10.14 -22.83 7.86
CA VAL A 74 8.78 -23.37 7.60
C VAL A 74 7.81 -23.24 8.81
N SER A 75 8.29 -22.77 9.97
CA SER A 75 7.43 -22.52 11.13
C SER A 75 6.85 -21.10 11.22
N ALA A 76 7.18 -20.16 10.32
CA ALA A 76 6.73 -18.77 10.45
C ALA A 76 6.06 -18.16 9.22
N ASP A 77 6.18 -18.74 8.02
CA ASP A 77 5.48 -18.25 6.84
C ASP A 77 5.10 -19.42 5.91
N GLU A 78 3.84 -19.46 5.52
CA GLU A 78 3.11 -20.51 4.78
C GLU A 78 2.85 -21.88 5.47
N PRO A 79 1.57 -22.32 5.56
CA PRO A 79 1.24 -23.70 5.92
C PRO A 79 1.75 -24.68 4.84
N PRO A 80 2.09 -25.91 5.23
CA PRO A 80 2.75 -26.86 4.37
C PRO A 80 1.82 -27.25 3.21
N LYS A 81 2.31 -27.16 1.97
CA LYS A 81 1.76 -27.87 0.81
C LYS A 81 1.96 -29.38 0.99
N LYS A 82 1.25 -29.95 1.97
CA LYS A 82 0.95 -31.38 2.03
C LYS A 82 -0.19 -31.61 1.04
N GLY A 83 0.03 -32.55 0.13
CA GLY A 83 -0.92 -32.96 -0.90
C GLY A 83 -2.35 -33.06 -0.38
N LEU A 84 -3.16 -32.10 -0.81
CA LEU A 84 -4.57 -32.28 -1.05
C LEU A 84 -4.75 -31.85 -2.49
N ASP A 85 -5.13 -32.79 -3.35
CA ASP A 85 -5.83 -32.54 -4.60
C ASP A 85 -7.13 -31.77 -4.28
N ILE A 86 -6.99 -30.51 -3.89
CA ILE A 86 -8.09 -29.57 -3.91
C ILE A 86 -8.15 -29.14 -5.37
N ASP A 87 -8.96 -29.89 -6.12
CA ASP A 87 -9.31 -29.57 -7.48
C ASP A 87 -9.72 -28.09 -7.53
N VAL A 88 -8.82 -27.27 -8.09
CA VAL A 88 -9.03 -25.82 -8.24
C VAL A 88 -10.32 -25.58 -9.01
N ASN A 89 -10.72 -26.50 -9.90
CA ASN A 89 -12.02 -26.43 -10.56
C ASN A 89 -13.19 -26.68 -9.61
N ALA A 90 -13.06 -27.56 -8.61
CA ALA A 90 -14.09 -27.77 -7.59
C ALA A 90 -14.23 -26.56 -6.65
N GLN A 91 -13.12 -25.91 -6.26
CA GLN A 91 -13.19 -24.65 -5.51
C GLN A 91 -13.76 -23.51 -6.35
N LEU A 92 -13.34 -23.40 -7.62
CA LEU A 92 -13.86 -22.40 -8.55
C LEU A 92 -15.36 -22.62 -8.82
N ALA A 93 -15.80 -23.88 -8.98
CA ALA A 93 -17.20 -24.24 -9.13
C ALA A 93 -18.01 -23.85 -7.89
N LYS A 94 -17.49 -24.13 -6.70
CA LYS A 94 -18.14 -23.76 -5.43
C LYS A 94 -18.22 -22.23 -5.25
N LEU A 95 -17.20 -21.49 -5.68
CA LEU A 95 -17.18 -20.03 -5.64
C LEU A 95 -18.21 -19.43 -6.63
N LEU A 96 -18.29 -20.00 -7.84
CA LEU A 96 -19.29 -19.64 -8.86
C LEU A 96 -20.72 -19.99 -8.43
N GLU A 97 -20.92 -21.13 -7.76
CA GLU A 97 -22.22 -21.53 -7.22
C GLU A 97 -22.69 -20.57 -6.11
N ASN A 98 -21.80 -20.17 -5.20
CA ASN A 98 -22.09 -19.16 -4.18
C ASN A 98 -22.37 -17.77 -4.81
N GLN A 99 -21.71 -17.42 -5.91
CA GLN A 99 -21.94 -16.17 -6.63
C GLN A 99 -23.27 -16.18 -7.41
N LYS A 100 -23.75 -17.36 -7.85
CA LYS A 100 -25.05 -17.53 -8.54
C LYS A 100 -26.26 -17.49 -7.59
N LEU A 101 -26.06 -17.69 -6.28
CA LEU A 101 -27.14 -17.63 -5.29
C LEU A 101 -27.42 -16.21 -4.77
N GLN A 102 -26.65 -15.20 -5.20
CA GLN A 102 -27.15 -13.84 -5.21
C GLN A 102 -27.86 -13.65 -6.55
N PRO A 103 -29.20 -13.77 -6.63
CA PRO A 103 -29.89 -13.16 -7.75
C PRO A 103 -29.44 -11.71 -7.73
N ALA A 104 -28.69 -11.30 -8.76
CA ALA A 104 -28.50 -9.91 -9.08
C ALA A 104 -29.93 -9.36 -9.22
N VAL A 105 -30.42 -8.79 -8.12
CA VAL A 105 -31.60 -7.95 -8.14
C VAL A 105 -31.15 -6.80 -9.02
N ASN A 106 -31.42 -6.91 -10.30
CA ASN A 106 -31.49 -5.80 -11.24
C ASN A 106 -32.55 -4.87 -10.66
N LYS A 107 -32.19 -4.11 -9.62
CA LYS A 107 -32.81 -2.83 -9.37
C LYS A 107 -32.36 -2.02 -10.56
N GLU A 108 -33.23 -1.90 -11.56
CA GLU A 108 -33.11 -0.87 -12.57
C GLU A 108 -32.79 0.41 -11.79
N ARG A 109 -31.58 0.95 -11.99
CA ARG A 109 -31.22 2.22 -11.37
C ARG A 109 -32.25 3.23 -11.86
N GLU A 110 -33.07 3.73 -10.96
CA GLU A 110 -33.95 4.86 -11.24
C GLU A 110 -33.07 6.09 -11.45
N TYR A 111 -32.64 6.29 -12.69
CA TYR A 111 -31.88 7.47 -13.08
C TYR A 111 -32.70 8.71 -12.73
N THR A 112 -32.14 9.56 -11.88
CA THR A 112 -32.70 10.87 -11.56
C THR A 112 -32.79 11.72 -12.83
N GLU A 113 -33.65 12.73 -12.84
CA GLU A 113 -33.83 13.61 -14.00
C GLU A 113 -32.51 14.28 -14.43
N GLU A 114 -31.64 14.55 -13.46
CA GLU A 114 -30.30 15.10 -13.68
C GLU A 114 -29.39 14.12 -14.41
N GLU A 115 -29.34 12.85 -14.00
CA GLU A 115 -28.56 11.82 -14.69
C GLU A 115 -29.07 11.55 -16.12
N ARG A 116 -30.39 11.59 -16.33
CA ARG A 116 -30.98 11.46 -17.67
C ARG A 116 -30.61 12.65 -18.57
N ARG A 117 -30.58 13.86 -18.01
CA ARG A 117 -30.17 15.07 -18.73
C ARG A 117 -28.69 15.00 -19.12
N ILE A 118 -27.82 14.55 -18.22
CA ILE A 118 -26.40 14.34 -18.50
C ILE A 118 -26.23 13.29 -19.60
N LYS A 119 -26.93 12.16 -19.49
CA LYS A 119 -26.89 11.10 -20.53
C LYS A 119 -27.34 11.62 -21.90
N GLN A 120 -28.40 12.42 -21.95
CA GLN A 120 -28.87 13.04 -23.21
C GLN A 120 -27.86 14.05 -23.76
N GLN A 121 -27.27 14.88 -22.91
CA GLN A 121 -26.26 15.86 -23.32
C GLN A 121 -25.02 15.19 -23.91
N ILE A 122 -24.55 14.11 -23.28
CA ILE A 122 -23.46 13.29 -23.81
C ILE A 122 -23.86 12.68 -25.17
N LEU A 123 -25.06 12.09 -25.27
CA LEU A 123 -25.53 11.54 -26.54
C LEU A 123 -25.62 12.59 -27.65
N ALA A 124 -26.05 13.81 -27.33
CA ALA A 124 -26.14 14.92 -28.27
C ALA A 124 -24.76 15.40 -28.74
N GLN A 125 -23.77 15.42 -27.83
CA GLN A 125 -22.39 15.75 -28.17
C GLN A 125 -21.81 14.74 -29.18
N TYR A 126 -22.06 13.45 -28.98
CA TYR A 126 -21.62 12.42 -29.93
C TYR A 126 -22.45 12.39 -31.22
N SER A 127 -23.75 12.70 -31.17
CA SER A 127 -24.58 12.73 -32.37
C SER A 127 -24.18 13.87 -33.31
N GLN A 128 -23.73 15.02 -32.78
CA GLN A 128 -23.21 16.13 -33.58
C GLN A 128 -21.92 15.77 -34.32
N THR A 129 -21.08 14.90 -33.76
CA THR A 129 -19.83 14.46 -34.42
C THR A 129 -20.04 13.45 -35.55
N ALA A 130 -21.20 12.78 -35.63
CA ALA A 130 -21.44 11.74 -36.63
C ALA A 130 -22.03 12.26 -37.97
N VAL A 131 -22.42 13.54 -38.06
CA VAL A 131 -23.07 14.13 -39.25
C VAL A 131 -22.32 15.29 -39.90
N VAL A 132 -21.10 15.62 -39.46
CA VAL A 132 -20.21 16.53 -40.20
C VAL A 132 -19.39 15.74 -41.20
N ASN A 133 -20.06 15.21 -42.22
CA ASN A 133 -19.43 14.86 -43.49
C ASN A 133 -20.43 15.16 -44.62
N LYS A 134 -20.64 16.46 -44.85
CA LYS A 134 -21.36 16.97 -46.02
C LYS A 134 -20.75 18.30 -46.40
N ASP A 135 -20.02 18.26 -47.51
CA ASP A 135 -19.46 19.38 -48.26
C ASP A 135 -20.28 20.67 -48.14
N ASN A 136 -19.70 21.77 -47.62
CA ASN A 136 -19.81 23.07 -48.28
C ASN A 136 -18.85 24.13 -47.76
N ASP A 137 -18.29 24.80 -48.76
CA ASP A 137 -17.56 26.05 -48.87
C ASP A 137 -17.85 27.20 -47.87
N ASP A 138 -16.76 27.89 -47.54
CA ASP A 138 -16.58 29.31 -47.13
C ASP A 138 -17.55 29.97 -46.12
N SER A 139 -17.07 30.16 -44.89
CA SER A 139 -17.36 31.34 -44.07
C SER A 139 -16.40 31.41 -42.89
N ASP A 140 -15.49 32.37 -42.96
CA ASP A 140 -14.66 32.85 -41.86
C ASP A 140 -15.53 33.19 -40.62
N SER A 141 -15.43 32.36 -39.58
CA SER A 141 -15.99 32.65 -38.26
C SER A 141 -15.07 32.03 -37.22
N GLU A 142 -14.18 32.88 -36.71
CA GLU A 142 -13.41 32.72 -35.47
C GLU A 142 -14.33 32.18 -34.36
N SER A 143 -14.39 30.86 -34.28
CA SER A 143 -15.13 30.11 -33.28
C SER A 143 -14.05 29.34 -32.55
N ASP A 144 -13.83 29.65 -31.28
CA ASP A 144 -12.98 28.88 -30.37
C ASP A 144 -13.49 27.44 -30.35
N ASP A 145 -12.97 26.65 -31.30
CA ASP A 145 -13.34 25.28 -31.56
C ASP A 145 -12.61 24.40 -30.55
N ASP A 146 -13.16 24.31 -29.33
CA ASP A 146 -12.86 23.23 -28.39
C ASP A 146 -13.57 21.95 -28.85
N SER A 147 -13.43 21.62 -30.14
CA SER A 147 -13.89 20.35 -30.70
C SER A 147 -12.75 19.33 -30.58
N GLY A 148 -12.98 18.31 -29.75
CA GLY A 148 -12.11 17.13 -29.69
C GLY A 148 -10.75 17.31 -29.03
N ALA A 149 -10.50 18.39 -28.28
CA ALA A 149 -9.27 18.56 -27.54
C ALA A 149 -9.17 17.50 -26.43
N LEU A 150 -8.23 16.56 -26.58
CA LEU A 150 -7.81 15.65 -25.51
C LEU A 150 -7.72 16.43 -24.20
N ALA A 151 -8.38 15.92 -23.14
CA ALA A 151 -8.47 16.61 -21.86
C ALA A 151 -7.10 17.18 -21.45
N LYS A 152 -7.07 18.47 -21.13
CA LYS A 152 -5.84 19.21 -20.82
C LYS A 152 -5.09 18.48 -19.70
N ASN A 153 -3.79 18.29 -19.87
CA ASN A 153 -2.96 17.60 -18.87
C ASN A 153 -3.03 18.33 -17.51
N THR A 154 -3.61 17.69 -16.50
CA THR A 154 -3.80 18.26 -15.15
C THR A 154 -2.64 17.94 -14.20
N ASN A 155 -1.67 17.10 -14.60
CA ASN A 155 -0.60 16.64 -13.69
C ASN A 155 0.14 17.81 -13.04
N LYS A 156 0.40 18.89 -13.79
CA LYS A 156 1.07 20.08 -13.25
C LYS A 156 0.18 20.85 -12.28
N SER A 157 -1.11 21.00 -12.55
CA SER A 157 -2.03 21.69 -11.62
C SER A 157 -2.24 20.87 -10.36
N ASP A 158 -2.34 19.55 -10.49
CA ASP A 158 -2.64 18.63 -9.39
C ASP A 158 -1.45 18.55 -8.42
N VAL A 159 -0.23 18.49 -8.93
CA VAL A 159 0.99 18.55 -8.09
C VAL A 159 1.08 19.90 -7.35
N GLN A 160 0.76 21.02 -8.00
CA GLN A 160 0.77 22.32 -7.35
C GLN A 160 -0.34 22.47 -6.30
N ALA A 161 -1.53 21.91 -6.57
CA ALA A 161 -2.65 21.91 -5.63
C ALA A 161 -2.30 21.07 -4.39
N LEU A 162 -1.77 19.86 -4.57
CA LEU A 162 -1.36 18.97 -3.49
C LEU A 162 -0.25 19.59 -2.63
N ALA A 163 0.72 20.27 -3.24
CA ALA A 163 1.76 21.00 -2.50
C ALA A 163 1.19 22.17 -1.68
N LYS A 164 0.20 22.90 -2.20
CA LYS A 164 -0.49 23.98 -1.48
C LYS A 164 -1.32 23.43 -0.32
N GLU A 165 -2.06 22.35 -0.54
CA GLU A 165 -2.87 21.69 0.49
C GLU A 165 -2.00 21.18 1.64
N LYS A 166 -0.89 20.49 1.33
CA LYS A 166 0.08 20.06 2.36
C LYS A 166 0.62 21.22 3.19
N ARG A 167 0.90 22.36 2.56
CA ARG A 167 1.36 23.57 3.25
C ARG A 167 0.26 24.17 4.15
N GLU A 168 -0.97 24.20 3.67
CA GLU A 168 -2.11 24.68 4.46
C GLU A 168 -2.39 23.76 5.65
N GLN A 169 -2.38 22.45 5.43
CA GLN A 169 -2.61 21.46 6.48
C GLN A 169 -1.55 21.55 7.59
N ALA A 170 -0.27 21.68 7.24
CA ALA A 170 0.79 21.91 8.22
C ALA A 170 0.58 23.20 9.03
N ARG A 171 0.02 24.26 8.42
CA ARG A 171 -0.32 25.51 9.12
C ARG A 171 -1.50 25.31 10.08
N LEU A 172 -2.53 24.60 9.65
CA LEU A 172 -3.71 24.29 10.47
C LEU A 172 -3.32 23.40 11.65
N ASP A 173 -2.51 22.37 11.44
CA ASP A 173 -2.05 21.47 12.50
C ASP A 173 -1.19 22.21 13.53
N SER A 174 -0.32 23.11 13.09
CA SER A 174 0.46 23.98 13.98
C SER A 174 -0.43 24.91 14.81
N ALA A 175 -1.43 25.52 14.18
CA ALA A 175 -2.40 26.38 14.86
C ALA A 175 -3.26 25.59 15.86
N ALA A 176 -3.74 24.40 15.48
CA ALA A 176 -4.52 23.51 16.31
C ALA A 176 -3.72 23.03 17.52
N LYS A 177 -2.45 22.67 17.34
CA LYS A 177 -1.55 22.31 18.45
C LYS A 177 -1.37 23.46 19.44
N LYS A 178 -1.14 24.68 18.93
CA LYS A 178 -1.02 25.88 19.77
C LYS A 178 -2.31 26.19 20.53
N GLN A 179 -3.47 25.98 19.90
CA GLN A 179 -4.76 26.18 20.55
C GLN A 179 -5.01 25.12 21.63
N LYS A 180 -4.74 23.85 21.35
CA LYS A 180 -4.84 22.76 22.33
C LYS A 180 -3.95 23.01 23.55
N ASP A 181 -2.70 23.42 23.34
CA ASP A 181 -1.77 23.77 24.42
C ASP A 181 -2.27 24.95 25.27
N ARG A 182 -2.96 25.93 24.65
CA ARG A 182 -3.61 27.04 25.35
C ARG A 182 -4.80 26.56 26.19
N ASP A 183 -5.70 25.78 25.59
CA ASP A 183 -6.92 25.31 26.23
C ASP A 183 -6.58 24.39 27.41
N ASP A 184 -5.58 23.52 27.28
CA ASP A 184 -5.13 22.65 28.38
C ASP A 184 -4.51 23.44 29.53
N ARG A 185 -3.77 24.52 29.22
CA ARG A 185 -3.24 25.44 30.25
C ARG A 185 -4.36 26.18 30.98
N GLU A 186 -5.39 26.61 30.25
CA GLU A 186 -6.54 27.29 30.83
C GLU A 186 -7.37 26.34 31.71
N LYS A 187 -7.65 25.12 31.23
CA LYS A 187 -8.32 24.07 32.02
C LYS A 187 -7.58 23.76 33.32
N GLN A 188 -6.25 23.65 33.27
CA GLN A 188 -5.45 23.46 34.48
C GLN A 188 -5.55 24.65 35.45
N ARG A 189 -5.64 25.88 34.94
CA ARG A 189 -5.82 27.08 35.76
C ARG A 189 -7.20 27.09 36.43
N GLN A 190 -8.26 26.83 35.65
CA GLN A 190 -9.64 26.77 36.14
C GLN A 190 -9.79 25.68 37.22
N LEU A 191 -9.24 24.47 36.99
CA LEU A 191 -9.29 23.38 37.98
C LEU A 191 -8.58 23.76 39.30
N ARG A 192 -7.49 24.54 39.23
CA ARG A 192 -6.78 25.04 40.43
C ARG A 192 -7.61 26.09 41.17
N GLU A 193 -8.28 26.98 40.44
CA GLU A 193 -9.15 28.01 41.02
C GLU A 193 -10.39 27.38 41.67
N GLU A 194 -11.05 26.44 40.99
CA GLU A 194 -12.20 25.71 41.52
C GLU A 194 -11.84 24.92 42.79
N LYS A 195 -10.68 24.25 42.81
CA LYS A 195 -10.18 23.58 44.03
C LYS A 195 -9.90 24.56 45.18
N LYS A 196 -9.41 25.77 44.88
CA LYS A 196 -9.21 26.82 45.90
C LYS A 196 -10.54 27.35 46.41
N GLU A 197 -11.51 27.56 45.53
CA GLU A 197 -12.85 28.04 45.88
C GLU A 197 -13.60 27.02 46.73
N LYS A 198 -13.63 25.74 46.33
CA LYS A 198 -14.20 24.64 47.12
C LYS A 198 -13.59 24.51 48.52
N ARG A 199 -12.28 24.77 48.67
CA ARG A 199 -11.62 24.79 49.99
C ARG A 199 -11.98 26.04 50.81
N LYS A 200 -12.25 27.17 50.16
CA LYS A 200 -12.62 28.42 50.80
C LYS A 200 -14.07 28.38 51.31
N THR A 201 -15.00 27.80 50.54
CA THR A 201 -16.42 27.68 50.92
C THR A 201 -16.62 26.72 52.10
N VAL A 202 -15.96 25.57 52.12
CA VAL A 202 -16.04 24.59 53.24
C VAL A 202 -15.53 25.14 54.57
N LYS A 203 -14.53 26.06 54.54
CA LYS A 203 -13.99 26.68 55.76
C LYS A 203 -14.89 27.80 56.30
N GLY A 204 -15.83 28.31 55.49
CA GLY A 204 -16.82 29.31 55.89
C GLY A 204 -18.02 28.70 56.60
N GLU A 205 -18.50 27.54 56.13
CA GLU A 205 -19.62 26.82 56.78
C GLU A 205 -19.24 26.20 58.12
N ARG A 206 -18.02 25.66 58.27
CA ARG A 206 -17.58 25.05 59.54
C ARG A 206 -17.33 26.06 60.69
N ARG A 207 -17.47 27.35 60.40
CA ARG A 207 -17.16 28.46 61.30
C ARG A 207 -18.39 29.30 61.67
N ARG A 208 -19.58 28.94 61.20
CA ARG A 208 -20.87 29.48 61.65
C ARG A 208 -21.58 28.47 62.53
#